data_AF-A0AAC9HRU4-F1
#
_entry.id   AF-A0AAC9HRU4-F1
#
_cell.length_a   1.000
_cell.length_b   1.000
_cell.length_c   1.000
_cell.angle_alpha   90.00
_cell.angle_beta   90.00
_cell.angle_gamma   90.00
#
_symmetry.space_group_name_H-M   'P 1'
#
loop_
_entity.id
_entity.type
_entity.pdbx_description
1 polymer ?
#
loop_
_entity_poly.entity_id
_entity_poly.type
_entity_poly.pdbx_seq_one_letter_code
_entity_poly.pdbx_strand_id
1 'polypeptide(L)'
;MTESRASTAPTRVARQARIVALVTQRAVRSQAELARLLAIEGIEVTQATLSRDLDELGAVKLRGADGGAAVYLIPEDGSPLRGVEGGTSRLGRLLNELLVSVDSSQNLAVLRTPPGAAQFLASALDRAALHDVVGTIAGDDTLLVVAREPLSGAELAHRFAELAGRADVGAASPAEARLAEELRHRTEDGGPSPA
;
A
#
# COMPACT_ATOMS: atom_id res chain seq x y z
N MET A 1 23.77 -16.88 47.42
CA MET A 1 22.59 -16.03 47.25
C MET A 1 22.79 -15.32 45.92
N THR A 2 22.30 -15.92 44.84
CA THR A 2 22.61 -15.49 43.47
C THR A 2 21.38 -14.78 42.96
N GLU A 3 21.46 -13.45 42.81
CA GLU A 3 20.34 -12.62 42.38
C GLU A 3 19.92 -12.99 40.94
N SER A 4 18.65 -13.33 40.81
CA SER A 4 17.96 -13.54 39.56
C SER A 4 17.85 -12.21 38.82
N ARG A 5 18.59 -12.03 37.73
CA ARG A 5 18.37 -10.93 36.79
C ARG A 5 17.02 -11.17 36.10
N ALA A 6 15.99 -10.50 36.58
CA ALA A 6 14.70 -10.42 35.91
C ALA A 6 14.89 -9.69 34.56
N SER A 7 15.01 -10.46 33.48
CA SER A 7 14.93 -9.94 32.10
C SER A 7 13.51 -9.40 31.90
N THR A 8 13.36 -8.08 31.96
CA THR A 8 12.09 -7.45 31.58
C THR A 8 12.01 -7.54 30.06
N ALA A 9 11.04 -8.31 29.55
CA ALA A 9 10.82 -8.44 28.12
C ALA A 9 10.69 -7.03 27.51
N PRO A 10 11.48 -6.71 26.45
CA PRO A 10 11.44 -5.38 25.87
C PRO A 10 10.04 -5.07 25.34
N THR A 11 9.60 -3.82 25.54
CA THR A 11 8.31 -3.35 25.00
C THR A 11 8.28 -3.52 23.49
N ARG A 12 7.08 -3.64 22.91
CA ARG A 12 6.90 -3.74 21.46
C ARG A 12 7.63 -2.62 20.71
N VAL A 13 7.53 -1.38 21.20
CA VAL A 13 8.19 -0.21 20.61
C VAL A 13 9.72 -0.36 20.62
N ALA A 14 10.31 -0.76 21.76
CA ALA A 14 11.76 -0.95 21.87
C ALA A 14 12.26 -2.07 20.95
N ARG A 15 11.51 -3.18 20.88
CA ARG A 15 11.81 -4.28 19.97
C ARG A 15 11.73 -3.86 18.50
N GLN A 16 10.68 -3.15 18.10
CA GLN A 16 10.51 -2.67 16.74
C GLN A 16 11.61 -1.69 16.33
N ALA A 17 11.98 -0.75 17.21
CA ALA A 17 13.12 0.15 16.98
C ALA A 17 14.43 -0.64 16.76
N ARG A 18 14.61 -1.75 17.47
CA ARG A 18 15.78 -2.60 17.29
C ARG A 18 15.75 -3.42 16.00
N ILE A 19 14.57 -3.92 15.61
CA ILE A 19 14.36 -4.57 14.31
C ILE A 19 14.77 -3.62 13.18
N VAL A 20 14.29 -2.36 13.22
CA VAL A 20 14.69 -1.33 12.24
C VAL A 20 16.20 -1.18 12.20
N ALA A 21 16.84 -0.96 13.35
CA ALA A 21 18.29 -0.78 13.40
C ALA A 21 19.07 -1.98 12.83
N LEU A 22 18.66 -3.21 13.13
CA LEU A 22 19.32 -4.43 12.63
C LEU A 22 19.15 -4.60 11.12
N VAL A 23 17.95 -4.37 10.61
CA VAL A 23 17.63 -4.48 9.18
C VAL A 23 18.33 -3.39 8.36
N THR A 24 18.49 -2.18 8.91
CA THR A 24 19.22 -1.10 8.23
C THR A 24 20.73 -1.31 8.23
N GLN A 25 21.29 -1.88 9.31
CA GLN A 25 22.74 -2.06 9.46
C GLN A 25 23.28 -3.34 8.83
N ARG A 26 22.42 -4.33 8.55
CA ARG A 26 22.83 -5.68 8.14
C ARG A 26 21.93 -6.23 7.04
N ALA A 27 22.53 -7.03 6.16
CA ALA A 27 21.82 -7.81 5.15
C ALA A 27 21.09 -9.02 5.78
N VAL A 28 19.97 -8.77 6.46
CA VAL A 28 19.18 -9.81 7.14
C VAL A 28 18.36 -10.62 6.12
N ARG A 29 18.62 -11.93 6.00
CA ARG A 29 18.05 -12.78 4.93
C ARG A 29 16.83 -13.59 5.37
N SER A 30 16.60 -13.74 6.67
CA SER A 30 15.48 -14.53 7.20
C SER A 30 15.02 -14.07 8.58
N GLN A 31 13.77 -14.38 8.93
CA GLN A 31 13.25 -14.14 10.27
C GLN A 31 14.00 -14.94 11.34
N ALA A 32 14.43 -16.16 11.02
CA ALA A 32 15.26 -16.97 11.92
C ALA A 32 16.61 -16.30 12.21
N GLU A 33 17.21 -15.66 11.21
CA GLU A 33 18.42 -14.85 11.41
C GLU A 33 18.17 -13.62 12.26
N LEU A 34 17.09 -12.88 11.98
CA LEU A 34 16.71 -11.70 12.77
C LEU A 34 16.42 -12.07 14.24
N ALA A 35 15.74 -13.19 14.49
CA ALA A 35 15.50 -13.70 15.84
C ALA A 35 16.81 -14.01 16.57
N ARG A 36 17.79 -14.62 15.89
CA ARG A 36 19.13 -14.84 16.47
C ARG A 36 19.85 -13.54 16.81
N LEU A 37 19.79 -12.54 15.93
CA LEU A 37 20.41 -11.23 16.17
C LEU A 37 19.79 -10.53 17.38
N LEU A 38 18.47 -10.59 17.52
CA LEU A 38 17.74 -10.06 18.66
C LEU A 38 18.07 -10.83 19.95
N ALA A 39 18.16 -12.16 19.90
CA ALA A 39 18.50 -13.00 21.05
C ALA A 39 19.92 -12.70 21.59
N ILE A 40 20.89 -12.41 20.72
CA ILE A 40 22.25 -11.96 21.12
C ILE A 40 22.18 -10.68 21.96
N GLU A 41 21.18 -9.84 21.75
CA GLU A 41 20.94 -8.60 22.49
C GLU A 41 19.97 -8.78 23.66
N GLY A 42 19.60 -10.03 23.99
CA GLY A 42 18.69 -10.37 25.07
C GLY A 42 17.20 -10.21 24.74
N ILE A 43 16.84 -10.08 23.47
CA ILE A 43 15.47 -9.91 22.99
C ILE A 43 14.94 -11.23 22.41
N GLU A 44 14.25 -12.01 23.23
CA GLU A 44 13.63 -13.28 22.83
C GLU A 44 12.25 -13.05 22.18
N VAL A 45 12.04 -13.66 21.01
CA VAL A 45 10.87 -13.42 20.16
C VAL A 45 10.46 -14.69 19.41
N THR A 46 9.17 -14.89 19.23
CA THR A 46 8.66 -15.98 18.38
C THR A 46 8.65 -15.55 16.92
N GLN A 47 8.65 -16.52 16.01
CA GLN A 47 8.49 -16.24 14.58
C GLN A 47 7.18 -15.50 14.28
N ALA A 48 6.08 -15.84 14.96
CA ALA A 48 4.79 -15.16 14.80
C ALA A 48 4.83 -13.68 15.22
N THR A 49 5.51 -13.38 16.34
CA THR A 49 5.73 -12.00 16.80
C THR A 49 6.57 -11.23 15.78
N LEU A 50 7.66 -11.84 15.32
CA LEU A 50 8.57 -11.22 14.37
C LEU A 50 7.91 -10.94 13.02
N SER A 51 7.07 -11.86 12.55
CA SER A 51 6.29 -11.67 11.32
C SER A 51 5.39 -10.44 11.45
N ARG A 52 4.62 -10.34 12.54
CA ARG A 52 3.75 -9.19 12.79
C ARG A 52 4.52 -7.88 12.89
N ASP A 53 5.64 -7.86 13.60
CA ASP A 53 6.45 -6.64 13.72
C ASP A 53 7.00 -6.21 12.36
N LEU A 54 7.50 -7.14 11.55
CA LEU A 54 7.97 -6.86 10.19
C LEU A 54 6.86 -6.33 9.28
N ASP A 55 5.67 -6.94 9.34
CA ASP A 55 4.50 -6.50 8.57
C ASP A 55 4.07 -5.08 8.98
N GLU A 56 4.05 -4.78 10.27
CA GLU A 56 3.69 -3.47 10.81
C GLU A 56 4.72 -2.38 10.47
N LEU A 57 6.00 -2.75 10.51
CA LEU A 57 7.09 -1.88 10.09
C LEU A 57 7.15 -1.68 8.56
N GLY A 58 6.33 -2.41 7.79
CA GLY A 58 6.38 -2.36 6.33
C GLY A 58 7.67 -2.93 5.77
N ALA A 59 8.29 -3.88 6.47
CA ALA A 59 9.49 -4.55 6.01
C ALA A 59 9.19 -5.38 4.78
N VAL A 60 10.05 -5.27 3.78
CA VAL A 60 9.92 -5.97 2.51
C VAL A 60 11.17 -6.76 2.20
N LYS A 61 11.03 -7.86 1.44
CA LYS A 61 12.15 -8.73 1.08
C LYS A 61 12.60 -8.47 -0.35
N LEU A 62 13.74 -7.83 -0.55
CA LEU A 62 14.28 -7.53 -1.88
C LEU A 62 15.43 -8.44 -2.25
N ARG A 63 15.44 -8.87 -3.52
CA ARG A 63 16.63 -9.38 -4.19
C ARG A 63 17.34 -8.22 -4.88
N GLY A 64 18.65 -8.09 -4.65
CA GLY A 64 19.47 -7.14 -5.39
C GLY A 64 19.47 -7.48 -6.89
N ALA A 65 19.74 -6.47 -7.73
CA ALA A 65 19.80 -6.61 -9.20
C ALA A 65 20.78 -7.70 -9.66
N ASP A 66 21.76 -8.02 -8.83
CA ASP A 66 22.81 -9.00 -9.07
C ASP A 66 22.34 -10.46 -8.88
N GLY A 67 21.05 -10.68 -8.58
CA GLY A 67 20.49 -12.02 -8.32
C GLY A 67 20.85 -12.60 -6.94
N GLY A 68 21.39 -11.78 -6.04
CA GLY A 68 21.79 -12.18 -4.70
C GLY A 68 20.64 -12.65 -3.79
N ALA A 69 21.01 -13.22 -2.64
CA ALA A 69 20.04 -13.68 -1.64
C ALA A 69 19.16 -12.52 -1.16
N ALA A 70 17.84 -12.78 -1.06
CA ALA A 70 16.87 -11.74 -0.70
C ALA A 70 17.05 -11.29 0.75
N VAL A 71 17.04 -9.98 0.98
CA VAL A 71 17.24 -9.34 2.29
C VAL A 71 16.01 -8.52 2.69
N TYR A 72 15.76 -8.44 3.99
CA TYR A 72 14.77 -7.52 4.53
C TYR A 72 15.28 -6.09 4.43
N LEU A 73 14.37 -5.18 4.09
CA LEU A 73 14.55 -3.74 4.09
C LEU A 73 13.29 -3.09 4.64
N ILE A 74 13.43 -2.03 5.43
CA ILE A 74 12.33 -1.22 5.91
C ILE A 74 12.47 0.14 5.21
N PRO A 75 11.54 0.51 4.31
CA PRO A 75 11.59 1.81 3.64
C PRO A 75 11.50 2.93 4.67
N GLU A 76 12.42 3.90 4.61
CA GLU A 76 12.27 5.17 5.33
C GLU A 76 11.10 5.96 4.73
N ASP A 77 10.38 6.73 5.55
CA ASP A 77 9.27 7.56 5.10
C ASP A 77 9.73 8.46 3.93
N GLY A 78 9.08 8.34 2.77
CA GLY A 78 9.39 9.12 1.56
C GLY A 78 10.37 8.49 0.57
N SER A 79 10.91 7.29 0.82
CA SER A 79 11.77 6.56 -0.13
C SER A 79 11.09 5.29 -0.68
N PRO A 80 10.27 5.38 -1.73
CA PRO A 80 9.62 4.21 -2.32
C PRO A 80 10.65 3.23 -2.90
N LEU A 81 10.73 2.02 -2.35
CA LEU A 81 11.44 0.91 -2.98
C LEU A 81 10.59 0.39 -4.14
N ARG A 82 11.05 0.58 -5.38
CA ARG A 82 10.36 0.09 -6.59
C ARG A 82 10.43 -1.44 -6.65
N GLY A 83 9.29 -2.10 -6.85
CA GLY A 83 9.21 -3.52 -7.24
C GLY A 83 9.01 -4.54 -6.13
N VAL A 84 8.26 -4.23 -5.06
CA VAL A 84 8.15 -5.12 -3.89
C VAL A 84 6.79 -5.73 -3.62
N GLU A 85 6.78 -7.06 -3.54
CA GLU A 85 5.69 -7.90 -3.03
C GLU A 85 5.61 -7.76 -1.50
N GLY A 86 4.83 -6.78 -1.01
CA GLY A 86 4.60 -6.60 0.43
C GLY A 86 3.84 -5.34 0.81
N GLY A 87 4.08 -4.21 0.13
CA GLY A 87 3.35 -2.95 0.39
C GLY A 87 1.85 -3.05 0.10
N THR A 88 1.48 -3.92 -0.84
CA THR A 88 0.09 -4.16 -1.26
C THR A 88 -0.76 -4.88 -0.20
N SER A 89 -0.18 -5.67 0.71
CA SER A 89 -0.96 -6.40 1.74
C SER A 89 -1.49 -5.46 2.82
N ARG A 90 -0.62 -4.57 3.34
CA ARG A 90 -1.02 -3.51 4.29
C ARG A 90 -2.00 -2.54 3.63
N LEU A 91 -1.72 -2.13 2.39
CA LEU A 91 -2.60 -1.25 1.63
C LEU A 91 -3.98 -1.87 1.45
N GLY A 92 -4.07 -3.14 1.03
CA GLY A 92 -5.35 -3.84 0.85
C GLY A 92 -6.18 -3.91 2.13
N ARG A 93 -5.54 -4.19 3.28
CA ARG A 93 -6.23 -4.16 4.59
C ARG A 93 -6.79 -2.78 4.92
N LEU A 94 -5.99 -1.72 4.71
CA LEU A 94 -6.42 -0.35 4.99
C LEU A 94 -7.49 0.13 4.01
N LEU A 95 -7.42 -0.24 2.74
CA LEU A 95 -8.48 0.01 1.77
C LEU A 95 -9.77 -0.71 2.16
N ASN A 96 -9.69 -1.97 2.58
CA ASN A 96 -10.87 -2.71 3.04
C ASN A 96 -11.56 -2.02 4.25
N GLU A 97 -10.75 -1.54 5.20
CA GLU A 97 -11.21 -0.91 6.44
C GLU A 97 -11.69 0.54 6.26
N LEU A 98 -10.99 1.33 5.44
CA LEU A 98 -11.14 2.79 5.40
C LEU A 98 -11.74 3.32 4.10
N LEU A 99 -11.75 2.55 3.00
CA LEU A 99 -12.38 3.02 1.77
C LEU A 99 -13.90 3.05 1.98
N VAL A 100 -14.53 4.20 1.84
CA VAL A 100 -16.00 4.34 1.89
C VAL A 100 -16.56 4.23 0.48
N SER A 101 -16.01 4.99 -0.45
CA SER A 101 -16.34 4.93 -1.88
C SER A 101 -15.14 5.34 -2.72
N VAL A 102 -15.18 5.02 -4.01
CA VAL A 102 -14.20 5.45 -4.99
C VAL A 102 -14.93 5.97 -6.23
N ASP A 103 -14.38 7.02 -6.84
CA ASP A 103 -14.82 7.58 -8.11
C ASP A 103 -13.58 7.99 -8.93
N SER A 104 -13.79 8.47 -10.15
CA SER A 104 -12.67 8.86 -11.02
C SER A 104 -13.03 9.97 -11.99
N SER A 105 -11.99 10.66 -12.47
CA SER A 105 -12.09 11.62 -13.56
C SER A 105 -10.76 11.69 -14.30
N GLN A 106 -10.76 11.37 -15.60
CA GLN A 106 -9.54 11.32 -16.42
C GLN A 106 -8.45 10.46 -15.77
N ASN A 107 -7.30 11.03 -15.41
CA ASN A 107 -6.19 10.35 -14.73
C ASN A 107 -6.27 10.43 -13.20
N LEU A 108 -7.41 10.84 -12.62
CA LEU A 108 -7.59 10.97 -11.18
C LEU A 108 -8.50 9.86 -10.65
N ALA A 109 -8.06 9.19 -9.60
CA ALA A 109 -8.93 8.42 -8.72
C ALA A 109 -9.21 9.23 -7.45
N VAL A 110 -10.47 9.27 -7.02
CA VAL A 110 -10.92 9.99 -5.83
C VAL A 110 -11.45 8.98 -4.84
N LEU A 111 -10.79 8.87 -3.68
CA LEU A 111 -11.15 7.92 -2.63
C LEU A 111 -11.78 8.69 -1.48
N ARG A 112 -12.94 8.21 -1.00
CA ARG A 112 -13.60 8.70 0.22
C ARG A 112 -13.28 7.77 1.38
N THR A 113 -13.14 8.35 2.56
CA THR A 113 -12.82 7.67 3.81
C THR A 113 -13.70 8.23 4.94
N PRO A 114 -13.75 7.61 6.14
CA PRO A 114 -14.33 8.28 7.30
C PRO A 114 -13.60 9.58 7.64
N PRO A 115 -14.23 10.50 8.39
CA PRO A 115 -13.59 11.74 8.84
C PRO A 115 -12.25 11.49 9.51
N GLY A 116 -11.24 12.29 9.14
CA GLY A 116 -9.86 12.21 9.66
C GLY A 116 -9.01 11.03 9.17
N ALA A 117 -9.52 10.16 8.30
CA ALA A 117 -8.81 8.95 7.87
C ALA A 117 -8.02 9.11 6.55
N ALA A 118 -8.28 10.15 5.75
CA ALA A 118 -7.72 10.26 4.41
C ALA A 118 -6.18 10.34 4.40
N GLN A 119 -5.59 11.13 5.29
CA GLN A 119 -4.14 11.26 5.44
C GLN A 119 -3.47 9.92 5.79
N PHE A 120 -4.10 9.13 6.65
CA PHE A 120 -3.57 7.84 7.05
C PHE A 120 -3.57 6.83 5.89
N LEU A 121 -4.66 6.80 5.11
CA LEU A 121 -4.75 5.97 3.91
C LEU A 121 -3.77 6.42 2.82
N ALA A 122 -3.63 7.72 2.59
CA ALA A 122 -2.65 8.29 1.64
C ALA A 122 -1.22 7.88 2.00
N SER A 123 -0.84 7.98 3.28
CA SER A 123 0.48 7.55 3.75
C SER A 123 0.74 6.06 3.47
N ALA A 124 -0.29 5.21 3.54
CA ALA A 124 -0.15 3.80 3.19
C ALA A 124 -0.01 3.58 1.67
N LEU A 125 -0.75 4.34 0.85
CA LEU A 125 -0.64 4.33 -0.61
C LEU A 125 0.75 4.75 -1.08
N ASP A 126 1.30 5.83 -0.51
CA ASP A 126 2.63 6.33 -0.86
C ASP A 126 3.71 5.30 -0.52
N ARG A 127 3.60 4.65 0.65
CA ARG A 127 4.51 3.56 1.05
C ARG A 127 4.38 2.31 0.19
N ALA A 128 3.21 2.06 -0.41
CA ALA A 128 3.03 0.93 -1.30
C ALA A 128 3.76 1.10 -2.64
N ALA A 129 4.24 2.31 -2.97
CA ALA A 129 5.11 2.59 -4.10
C ALA A 129 4.59 2.02 -5.44
N LEU A 130 3.27 2.10 -5.66
CA LEU A 130 2.63 1.57 -6.85
C LEU A 130 3.17 2.29 -8.09
N HIS A 131 3.72 1.53 -9.03
CA HIS A 131 4.32 2.08 -10.26
C HIS A 131 3.35 2.99 -11.03
N ASP A 132 2.07 2.61 -11.04
CA ASP A 132 1.03 3.27 -11.81
C ASP A 132 0.43 4.49 -11.11
N VAL A 133 1.00 4.88 -9.95
CA VAL A 133 0.65 6.09 -9.22
C VAL A 133 1.77 7.12 -9.38
N VAL A 134 1.40 8.35 -9.72
CA VAL A 134 2.32 9.51 -9.72
C VAL A 134 2.49 10.05 -8.30
N GLY A 135 1.39 10.15 -7.55
CA GLY A 135 1.39 10.58 -6.15
C GLY A 135 -0.03 10.74 -5.61
N THR A 136 -0.12 11.11 -4.33
CA THR A 136 -1.39 11.35 -3.63
C THR A 136 -1.46 12.72 -2.95
N ILE A 137 -2.67 13.27 -2.78
CA ILE A 137 -2.96 14.44 -1.94
C ILE A 137 -4.19 14.13 -1.11
N ALA A 138 -4.08 14.22 0.22
CA ALA A 138 -5.18 13.98 1.13
C ALA A 138 -5.71 15.26 1.80
N GLY A 139 -7.02 15.33 1.92
CA GLY A 139 -7.74 16.21 2.83
C GLY A 139 -8.06 15.49 4.15
N ASP A 140 -9.27 15.70 4.68
CA ASP A 140 -9.74 15.06 5.91
C ASP A 140 -10.39 13.69 5.66
N ASP A 141 -11.39 13.66 4.77
CA ASP A 141 -12.19 12.47 4.45
C ASP A 141 -12.05 12.04 2.97
N THR A 142 -11.23 12.74 2.21
CA THR A 142 -11.08 12.57 0.76
C THR A 142 -9.61 12.64 0.39
N LEU A 143 -9.16 11.75 -0.50
CA LEU A 143 -7.84 11.86 -1.12
C LEU A 143 -7.92 11.67 -2.64
N LEU A 144 -7.06 12.43 -3.33
CA LEU A 144 -6.82 12.36 -4.76
C LEU A 144 -5.59 11.50 -5.01
N VAL A 145 -5.71 10.58 -5.96
CA VAL A 145 -4.61 9.74 -6.44
C VAL A 145 -4.44 10.00 -7.93
N VAL A 146 -3.24 10.41 -8.34
CA VAL A 146 -2.93 10.70 -9.74
C VAL A 146 -2.38 9.44 -10.40
N ALA A 147 -3.10 8.90 -11.37
CA ALA A 147 -2.66 7.78 -12.18
C ALA A 147 -1.54 8.21 -13.14
N ARG A 148 -0.56 7.31 -13.31
CA ARG A 148 0.50 7.46 -14.30
C ARG A 148 -0.01 6.96 -15.65
N GLU A 149 0.14 7.80 -16.66
CA GLU A 149 -0.18 7.42 -18.04
C GLU A 149 0.59 6.15 -18.45
N PRO A 150 -0.04 5.23 -19.21
CA PRO A 150 -1.35 5.37 -19.86
C PRO A 150 -2.55 4.98 -18.99
N LEU A 151 -2.36 4.63 -17.70
CA LEU A 151 -3.44 4.19 -16.83
C LEU A 151 -4.44 5.33 -16.56
N SER A 152 -5.72 5.05 -16.74
CA SER A 152 -6.79 5.97 -16.37
C SER A 152 -7.08 5.95 -14.87
N GLY A 153 -7.69 7.02 -14.37
CA GLY A 153 -8.22 7.10 -13.02
C GLY A 153 -9.30 6.04 -12.76
N ALA A 154 -10.09 5.68 -13.77
CA ALA A 154 -11.13 4.65 -13.67
C ALA A 154 -10.56 3.24 -13.46
N GLU A 155 -9.49 2.90 -14.19
CA GLU A 155 -8.76 1.63 -14.00
C GLU A 155 -8.06 1.59 -12.64
N LEU A 156 -7.48 2.71 -12.22
CA LEU A 156 -6.86 2.82 -10.91
C LEU A 156 -7.87 2.70 -9.77
N ALA A 157 -9.05 3.31 -9.91
CA ALA A 157 -10.17 3.19 -8.98
C ALA A 157 -10.65 1.74 -8.84
N HIS A 158 -10.82 1.03 -9.96
CA HIS A 158 -11.15 -0.40 -9.96
C HIS A 158 -10.12 -1.22 -9.18
N ARG A 159 -8.84 -0.99 -9.44
CA ARG A 159 -7.78 -1.71 -8.74
C ARG A 159 -7.81 -1.48 -7.23
N PHE A 160 -8.12 -0.27 -6.78
CA PHE A 160 -8.31 -0.02 -5.35
C PHE A 160 -9.54 -0.70 -4.77
N ALA A 161 -10.63 -0.78 -5.54
CA ALA A 161 -11.83 -1.52 -5.15
C ALA A 161 -11.53 -3.04 -5.03
N GLU A 162 -10.80 -3.62 -5.98
CA GLU A 162 -10.35 -5.01 -5.94
C GLU A 162 -9.45 -5.28 -4.72
N LEU A 163 -8.47 -4.42 -4.47
CA LEU A 163 -7.60 -4.51 -3.29
C LEU A 163 -8.37 -4.37 -1.97
N ALA A 164 -9.47 -3.61 -1.96
CA ALA A 164 -10.37 -3.51 -0.82
C ALA A 164 -11.28 -4.74 -0.64
N GLY A 165 -11.24 -5.72 -1.56
CA GLY A 165 -12.17 -6.85 -1.58
C GLY A 165 -13.59 -6.46 -1.99
N ARG A 166 -13.76 -5.33 -2.69
CA ARG A 166 -15.05 -4.82 -3.17
C ARG A 166 -15.10 -4.91 -4.69
N ALA A 167 -15.49 -6.07 -5.20
CA ALA A 167 -15.53 -6.36 -6.63
C ALA A 167 -16.65 -5.62 -7.41
N ASP A 168 -17.43 -4.73 -6.79
CA ASP A 168 -18.63 -4.13 -7.40
C ASP A 168 -18.73 -2.60 -7.25
N VAL A 169 -17.60 -1.92 -7.01
CA VAL A 169 -17.56 -0.43 -7.01
C VAL A 169 -16.87 0.02 -8.30
N GLY A 170 -17.57 -0.13 -9.41
CA GLY A 170 -16.96 0.09 -10.73
C GLY A 170 -17.89 0.03 -11.94
N ALA A 171 -19.21 0.06 -11.77
CA ALA A 171 -20.05 0.40 -12.91
C ALA A 171 -19.74 1.85 -13.29
N ALA A 172 -19.38 2.08 -14.57
CA ALA A 172 -19.09 3.39 -15.14
C ALA A 172 -19.99 4.48 -14.54
N SER A 173 -19.41 5.66 -14.27
CA SER A 173 -20.17 6.77 -13.73
C SER A 173 -21.49 6.91 -14.50
N PRO A 174 -22.66 7.06 -13.85
CA PRO A 174 -23.93 7.26 -14.54
C PRO A 174 -23.89 8.42 -15.54
N ALA A 175 -22.93 9.35 -15.39
CA ALA A 175 -22.66 10.42 -16.34
C ALA A 175 -21.89 9.95 -17.59
N GLU A 176 -20.92 9.04 -17.46
CA GLU A 176 -20.17 8.48 -18.59
C GLU A 176 -21.02 7.53 -19.42
N ALA A 177 -21.88 6.72 -18.77
CA ALA A 177 -22.86 5.89 -19.45
C ALA A 177 -23.87 6.75 -20.25
N ARG A 178 -24.35 7.85 -19.65
CA ARG A 178 -25.23 8.81 -20.34
C ARG A 178 -24.55 9.51 -21.50
N LEU A 179 -23.28 9.93 -21.34
CA LEU A 179 -22.52 10.58 -22.41
C LEU A 179 -22.23 9.60 -23.56
N ALA A 180 -21.95 8.33 -23.26
CA ALA A 180 -21.77 7.29 -24.27
C ALA A 180 -23.09 6.98 -25.01
N GLU A 181 -24.23 6.99 -24.32
CA GLU A 181 -25.58 6.85 -24.92
C GLU A 181 -25.91 8.05 -25.82
N GLU A 182 -25.68 9.28 -25.36
CA GLU A 182 -25.91 10.51 -26.13
C GLU A 182 -25.01 10.60 -27.37
N LEU A 183 -23.75 10.15 -27.27
CA LEU A 183 -22.83 10.11 -28.41
C LEU A 183 -23.24 9.06 -29.45
N ARG A 184 -23.78 7.91 -29.02
CA ARG A 184 -24.32 6.88 -29.93
C ARG A 184 -25.55 7.38 -30.69
N HIS A 185 -26.49 8.05 -30.01
CA HIS A 185 -27.66 8.63 -30.65
C HIS A 185 -27.32 9.75 -31.65
N ARG A 186 -26.28 10.56 -31.37
CA ARG A 186 -25.85 11.61 -32.30
C ARG A 186 -25.17 11.10 -33.57
N THR A 187 -24.61 9.89 -33.55
CA THR A 187 -24.02 9.28 -34.75
C THR A 187 -25.04 8.63 -35.69
N GLU A 188 -26.27 8.37 -35.22
CA GLU A 188 -27.31 7.72 -36.01
C GLU A 188 -28.21 8.72 -36.79
N ASP A 189 -28.37 9.95 -36.29
CA ASP A 189 -29.23 10.97 -36.92
C ASP A 189 -28.51 11.90 -37.94
N GLY A 190 -27.21 11.69 -38.19
CA GLY A 190 -26.35 12.67 -38.88
C GLY A 190 -25.80 12.28 -40.25
N GLY A 191 -26.26 11.20 -40.89
CA GLY A 191 -25.79 10.81 -42.23
C GLY A 191 -26.50 11.58 -43.35
N PRO A 192 -25.82 12.38 -44.19
CA PRO A 192 -26.46 13.02 -45.33
C PRO A 192 -26.90 11.96 -46.34
N SER A 193 -28.18 12.00 -46.72
CA SER A 193 -28.74 11.21 -47.83
C SER A 193 -28.02 11.61 -49.13
N PRO A 194 -27.32 10.67 -49.81
CA PRO A 194 -26.76 10.97 -51.13
C PRO A 194 -27.88 10.98 -52.18
N ALA A 195 -27.88 12.04 -52.98
CA ALA A 195 -28.70 12.20 -54.18
C ALA A 195 -28.19 11.33 -55.34
#